data_AF-A0A9J6GFK4-F1
#
_entry.id   AF-A0A9J6GFK4-F1
#
_cell.length_a   1.000
_cell.length_b   1.000
_cell.length_c   1.000
_cell.angle_alpha   90.00
_cell.angle_beta   90.00
_cell.angle_gamma   90.00
#
_symmetry.space_group_name_H-M   'P 1'
#
loop_
_entity.id
_entity.type
_entity.pdbx_description
1 polymer ?
#
loop_
_entity_poly.entity_id
_entity_poly.type
_entity_poly.pdbx_seq_one_letter_code
_entity_poly.pdbx_strand_id
1 'polypeptide(L)' 'MGKFRTLLGKLFKETHTQSQHVSNIMEFLAKEEQTEPFTQEEIDIAIQRMMDDNQVMLSDEIVFLI' A
#
# COMPACT_ATOMS: atom_id res chain seq x y z
N MET A 1 9.11 -5.05 4.67
CA MET A 1 8.35 -5.46 3.47
C MET A 1 7.17 -6.38 3.79
N GLY A 2 7.35 -7.52 4.48
CA GLY A 2 6.26 -8.49 4.71
C GLY A 2 4.99 -7.90 5.36
N LYS A 3 5.15 -7.04 6.38
CA LYS A 3 4.04 -6.37 7.08
C LYS A 3 3.24 -5.44 6.17
N PHE A 4 3.92 -4.53 5.46
CA PHE A 4 3.30 -3.62 4.47
C PHE A 4 2.51 -4.39 3.40
N ARG A 5 3.11 -5.43 2.82
CA ARG A 5 2.46 -6.27 1.79
C ARG A 5 1.19 -6.95 2.31
N THR A 6 1.23 -7.48 3.54
CA THR A 6 0.08 -8.11 4.18
C THR A 6 -1.06 -7.12 4.39
N LEU A 7 -0.75 -5.93 4.91
CA LEU A 7 -1.75 -4.88 5.15
C LEU A 7 -2.32 -4.33 3.85
N LEU A 8 -1.47 -4.09 2.85
CA LEU A 8 -1.91 -3.66 1.52
C LEU A 8 -2.87 -4.70 0.90
N GLY A 9 -2.51 -5.98 0.95
CA GLY A 9 -3.39 -7.06 0.51
C GLY A 9 -4.70 -7.16 1.30
N LYS A 10 -4.70 -6.84 2.60
CA LYS A 10 -5.91 -6.75 3.43
C LYS A 10 -6.81 -5.61 2.94
N LEU A 11 -6.27 -4.42 2.70
CA LEU A 11 -7.02 -3.27 2.19
C LEU A 11 -7.73 -3.58 0.86
N PHE A 12 -7.03 -4.17 -0.11
CA PHE A 12 -7.64 -4.53 -1.40
C PHE A 12 -8.78 -5.55 -1.24
N LYS A 13 -8.61 -6.53 -0.33
CA LYS A 13 -9.68 -7.49 0.00
C LYS A 13 -10.88 -6.84 0.66
N GLU A 14 -10.68 -5.95 1.63
CA GLU A 14 -11.77 -5.29 2.37
C GLU A 14 -12.57 -4.34 1.48
N THR A 15 -11.88 -3.59 0.63
CA THR A 15 -12.50 -2.66 -0.31
C THR A 15 -13.11 -3.35 -1.53
N HIS A 16 -12.80 -4.63 -1.75
CA HIS A 16 -13.21 -5.39 -2.93
C HIS A 16 -12.78 -4.69 -4.24
N THR A 17 -11.58 -4.12 -4.24
CA THR A 17 -11.00 -3.41 -5.39
C THR A 17 -9.64 -3.97 -5.74
N GLN A 18 -9.18 -3.70 -6.96
CA GLN A 18 -7.81 -3.98 -7.42
C GLN A 18 -6.96 -2.72 -7.55
N SER A 19 -7.53 -1.56 -7.22
CA SER A 19 -6.84 -0.27 -7.25
C SER A 19 -7.20 0.58 -6.04
N GLN A 20 -6.22 1.32 -5.53
CA GLN A 20 -6.41 2.21 -4.38
C GLN A 20 -5.58 3.48 -4.55
N HIS A 21 -6.16 4.61 -4.14
CA HIS A 21 -5.40 5.85 -4.01
C HIS A 21 -4.35 5.69 -2.90
N VAL A 22 -3.17 6.27 -3.12
CA VAL A 22 -2.07 6.28 -2.13
C VAL A 22 -2.56 6.90 -0.81
N SER A 23 -3.39 7.95 -0.86
CA SER A 23 -4.04 8.53 0.34
C SER A 23 -4.83 7.50 1.15
N ASN A 24 -5.65 6.68 0.51
CA ASN A 24 -6.42 5.64 1.17
C ASN A 24 -5.52 4.57 1.80
N ILE A 25 -4.42 4.22 1.12
CA ILE A 25 -3.42 3.28 1.63
C ILE A 25 -2.79 3.85 2.90
N MET A 26 -2.37 5.11 2.88
CA MET A 26 -1.77 5.78 4.04
C MET A 26 -2.73 5.84 5.23
N GLU A 27 -3.98 6.26 5.00
CA GLU A 27 -4.99 6.30 6.05
C GLU A 27 -5.27 4.91 6.64
N PHE A 28 -5.34 3.89 5.80
CA PHE A 28 -5.56 2.52 6.25
C PHE A 28 -4.39 2.02 7.10
N LEU A 29 -3.15 2.22 6.64
CA LEU A 29 -1.95 1.80 7.36
C LEU A 29 -1.82 2.51 8.71
N ALA A 30 -2.11 3.81 8.77
CA ALA A 30 -2.10 4.57 10.01
C ALA A 30 -3.16 4.09 11.03
N LYS A 31 -4.31 3.60 10.53
CA LYS A 31 -5.38 3.01 11.38
C LYS A 31 -4.99 1.63 11.92
N GLU A 32 -4.38 0.80 11.08
CA GLU A 32 -3.98 -0.56 11.44
C GLU A 32 -2.73 -0.60 12.33
N GLU A 33 -1.79 0.32 12.14
CA GLU A 33 -0.52 0.37 12.86
C GLU A 33 -0.37 1.64 13.69
N GLN A 34 -1.01 1.64 14.87
CA GLN A 34 -0.99 2.78 15.78
C GLN A 34 0.28 2.85 16.63
N THR A 35 0.96 1.72 16.85
CA THR A 35 2.17 1.66 17.70
C THR A 35 3.44 2.06 16.95
N GLU A 36 3.54 1.68 15.69
CA GLU A 36 4.66 1.97 14.80
C GLU A 36 4.10 2.29 13.40
N PRO A 37 3.52 3.48 13.21
CA PRO A 37 2.95 3.87 11.93
C PRO A 37 4.04 4.00 10.88
N PHE A 38 3.71 3.59 9.65
CA PHE A 38 4.58 3.81 8.51
C PHE A 38 4.67 5.31 8.20
N THR A 39 5.88 5.78 7.97
CA THR A 39 6.14 7.12 7.43
C THR A 39 5.84 7.16 5.92
N GLN A 40 5.64 8.36 5.37
CA GLN A 40 5.48 8.55 3.92
C GLN A 40 6.64 7.93 3.14
N GLU A 41 7.87 8.18 3.57
CA GLU A 41 9.08 7.69 2.92
C GLU A 41 9.14 6.15 2.90
N GLU A 42 8.74 5.50 3.99
CA GLU A 42 8.66 4.04 4.05
C GLU A 42 7.59 3.48 3.10
N ILE A 43 6.45 4.17 2.97
CA ILE A 43 5.37 3.79 2.05
C ILE A 43 5.84 3.93 0.60
N ASP A 44 6.47 5.06 0.25
CA ASP A 44 6.97 5.32 -1.09
C ASP A 44 8.04 4.30 -1.49
N ILE A 45 9.01 4.03 -0.60
CA ILE A 45 10.04 2.99 -0.81
C ILE A 45 9.39 1.61 -0.95
N ALA A 46 8.35 1.32 -0.17
CA ALA A 46 7.67 0.03 -0.23
C ALA A 46 6.93 -0.16 -1.55
N ILE A 47 6.19 0.86 -2.01
CA ILE A 47 5.49 0.86 -3.30
C ILE A 47 6.50 0.72 -4.44
N GLN A 48 7.58 1.50 -4.44
CA GLN A 48 8.63 1.45 -5.46
C GLN A 48 9.22 0.04 -5.59
N ARG A 49 9.58 -0.60 -4.48
CA ARG A 49 10.08 -1.97 -4.49
C ARG A 49 9.05 -2.98 -5.00
N MET A 50 7.77 -2.79 -4.65
CA MET A 50 6.70 -3.65 -5.16
C MET A 50 6.46 -3.45 -6.67
N MET A 51 6.73 -2.25 -7.21
CA MET A 51 6.75 -2.00 -8.65
C MET A 51 7.92 -2.72 -9.32
N ASP A 52 9.13 -2.61 -8.76
CA ASP A 52 10.33 -3.29 -9.26
C ASP A 52 10.13 -4.83 -9.29
N ASP A 53 9.40 -5.37 -8.31
CA ASP A 53 9.02 -6.78 -8.21
C ASP A 53 7.84 -7.17 -9.13
N ASN A 54 7.33 -6.26 -9.97
CA ASN A 54 6.14 -6.42 -10.83
C ASN A 54 4.87 -6.87 -10.07
N GLN A 55 4.72 -6.46 -8.81
CA GLN A 55 3.56 -6.81 -7.98
C GLN A 55 2.47 -5.75 -8.03
N VAL A 56 2.86 -4.50 -8.32
CA VAL A 56 1.95 -3.37 -8.42
C VAL A 56 2.35 -2.43 -9.54
N MET A 57 1.40 -1.62 -10.00
CA MET A 57 1.64 -0.45 -10.84
C MET A 57 1.21 0.82 -10.10
N LEU A 58 1.92 1.94 -10.27
CA LEU A 58 1.52 3.25 -9.77
C LEU A 58 1.24 4.18 -10.96
N SER A 59 0.05 4.81 -10.99
CA SER A 59 -0.31 5.85 -11.97
C SER A 59 -1.24 6.86 -11.32
N ASP A 60 -0.95 8.16 -11.46
CA ASP A 60 -1.78 9.26 -10.92
C ASP A 60 -2.16 9.04 -9.44
N GLU A 61 -1.18 8.65 -8.61
CA GLU A 61 -1.37 8.34 -7.19
C GLU A 61 -2.33 7.18 -6.91
N ILE A 62 -2.59 6.32 -7.90
CA ILE A 62 -3.37 5.09 -7.77
C ILE A 62 -2.43 3.90 -7.91
N VAL A 63 -2.42 3.05 -6.89
CA VAL A 63 -1.72 1.76 -6.88
C VAL A 63 -2.67 0.68 -7.39
N PHE A 64 -2.25 -0.09 -8.38
CA PHE A 64 -2.97 -1.23 -8.96
C PHE A 64 -2.23 -2.53 -8.63
N LEU A 65 -2.95 -3.59 -8.28
CA LEU A 65 -2.38 -4.94 -8.17
C LEU A 65 -2.15 -5.56 -9.55
N ILE A 66 -1.07 -6.35 -9.69
CA ILE A 66 -0.72 -7.13 -10.89
C ILE A 66 -0.72 -8.63 -10.56
#